data_AF-A0A4R4UMA4-F1
#
_entry.id   AF-A0A4R4UMA4-F1
#
_cell.length_a   1.000
_cell.length_b   1.000
_cell.length_c   1.000
_cell.angle_alpha   90.00
_cell.angle_beta   90.00
_cell.angle_gamma   90.00
#
_symmetry.space_group_name_H-M   'P 1'
#
loop_
_entity.id
_entity.type
_entity.pdbx_description
1 polymer ?
#
loop_
_entity_poly.entity_id
_entity_poly.type
_entity_poly.pdbx_seq_one_letter_code
_entity_poly.pdbx_strand_id
1 'polypeptide(L)'
;MADPAETALLKLGRRYRRGDLTAGKHGKDVDFEWKGVRPKKGRHWAYSREKLNQTFTEGRIEFRSTGMPVYKRYLGEQPGVALQDIWSDIRLTSSDKERLGYPTQKRLGLLERILVASTNPGDVVLDPFRMIRRCHPDTDRLKGELTPHPCLG
;
A
#
# COMPACT_ATOMS: atom_id res chain seq x y z
N MET A 1 -10.51 -23.99 -24.52
CA MET A 1 -9.39 -23.63 -25.41
C MET A 1 -8.63 -22.52 -24.70
N ALA A 2 -7.36 -22.73 -24.34
CA ALA A 2 -6.57 -21.74 -23.60
C ALA A 2 -6.26 -20.52 -24.50
N ASP A 3 -6.28 -19.33 -23.91
CA ASP A 3 -6.08 -18.06 -24.61
C ASP A 3 -4.64 -17.99 -25.17
N PRO A 4 -4.45 -17.66 -26.46
CA PRO A 4 -3.11 -17.51 -27.05
C PRO A 4 -2.24 -16.46 -26.33
N ALA A 5 -2.82 -15.46 -25.66
CA ALA A 5 -2.09 -14.51 -24.82
C ALA A 5 -1.55 -15.14 -23.51
N GLU A 6 -2.29 -16.08 -22.93
CA GLU A 6 -1.87 -16.85 -21.75
C GLU A 6 -0.68 -17.76 -22.07
N THR A 7 -0.65 -18.28 -23.30
CA THR A 7 0.42 -19.13 -23.84
C THR A 7 1.72 -18.35 -24.11
N ALA A 8 1.62 -17.08 -24.52
CA ALA A 8 2.78 -16.21 -24.73
C ALA A 8 3.42 -15.75 -23.40
N LEU A 9 2.62 -15.51 -22.36
CA LEU A 9 3.10 -15.18 -21.01
C LEU A 9 3.75 -16.38 -20.28
N LEU A 10 3.49 -17.62 -20.72
CA LEU A 10 4.16 -18.80 -20.19
C LEU A 10 5.65 -18.87 -20.60
N LYS A 11 6.08 -18.14 -21.65
CA LYS A 11 7.49 -18.08 -22.09
C LYS A 11 8.30 -16.94 -21.47
N LEU A 12 7.69 -15.81 -21.12
CA LEU A 12 8.32 -14.80 -20.26
C LEU A 12 8.07 -15.18 -18.81
N GLY A 13 9.07 -15.76 -18.13
CA GLY A 13 8.99 -16.27 -16.77
C GLY A 13 7.96 -15.55 -15.89
N ARG A 14 6.84 -16.22 -15.60
CA ARG A 14 5.73 -15.67 -14.81
C ARG A 14 6.28 -15.11 -13.50
N ARG A 15 6.05 -13.82 -13.23
CA ARG A 15 6.49 -13.19 -11.97
C ARG A 15 5.82 -13.90 -10.80
N TYR A 16 6.63 -14.39 -9.86
CA TYR A 16 6.15 -15.02 -8.63
C TYR A 16 6.87 -14.46 -7.41
N ARG A 17 6.20 -14.51 -6.27
CA ARG A 17 6.82 -14.30 -4.96
C ARG A 17 6.99 -15.65 -4.25
N ARG A 18 8.09 -15.78 -3.51
CA ARG A 18 8.31 -16.95 -2.63
C ARG A 18 7.49 -16.75 -1.36
N GLY A 19 6.71 -17.76 -0.99
CA GLY A 19 5.92 -17.81 0.24
C GLY A 19 6.31 -18.99 1.12
N ASP A 20 5.99 -18.89 2.40
CA ASP A 20 6.28 -19.95 3.36
C ASP A 20 5.34 -21.15 3.16
N LEU A 21 5.91 -22.35 3.25
CA LEU A 21 5.20 -23.64 3.28
C LEU A 21 4.91 -24.13 4.70
N THR A 22 5.21 -23.32 5.71
CA THR A 22 5.04 -23.67 7.12
C THR A 22 4.03 -22.74 7.80
N ALA A 23 3.24 -23.30 8.71
CA ALA A 23 2.21 -22.57 9.45
C ALA A 23 2.35 -22.84 10.96
N GLY A 24 1.82 -21.94 11.79
CA GLY A 24 1.71 -22.14 13.24
C GLY A 24 0.49 -22.98 13.62
N LYS A 25 0.13 -23.99 12.81
CA LYS A 25 -1.04 -24.86 13.07
C LYS A 25 -0.61 -26.07 13.88
N HIS A 26 -1.19 -26.28 15.06
CA HIS A 26 -0.96 -27.48 15.84
C HIS A 26 -1.84 -28.62 15.34
N GLY A 27 -1.23 -29.68 14.81
CA GLY A 27 -1.93 -30.88 14.36
C GLY A 27 -0.96 -32.03 14.12
N LYS A 28 -1.32 -33.25 14.53
CA LYS A 28 -0.44 -34.42 14.42
C LYS A 28 -0.11 -34.80 12.96
N ASP A 29 -0.98 -34.43 12.02
CA ASP A 29 -0.88 -34.81 10.61
C ASP A 29 0.00 -33.87 9.76
N VAL A 30 0.47 -32.77 10.35
CA VAL A 30 1.32 -31.76 9.67
C VAL A 30 2.77 -31.75 10.16
N ASP A 31 3.12 -32.66 11.08
CA ASP A 31 4.47 -32.90 11.59
C ASP A 31 5.08 -34.15 10.98
N PHE A 32 5.71 -33.99 9.82
CA PHE A 32 6.42 -35.08 9.15
C PHE A 32 7.66 -34.57 8.42
N GLU A 33 8.55 -35.50 8.09
CA GLU A 33 9.69 -35.23 7.24
C GLU A 33 9.29 -35.31 5.78
N TRP A 34 9.57 -34.25 5.02
CA TRP A 34 9.23 -34.18 3.60
C TRP A 34 10.48 -33.89 2.79
N LYS A 35 10.85 -34.84 1.89
CA LYS A 35 12.06 -34.78 1.05
C LYS A 35 13.34 -34.43 1.84
N GLY A 36 13.50 -35.02 3.04
CA GLY A 36 14.68 -34.82 3.90
C GLY A 36 14.69 -33.51 4.70
N VAL A 37 13.58 -32.76 4.69
CA VAL A 37 13.47 -31.46 5.38
C VAL A 37 12.38 -31.52 6.43
N ARG A 38 12.64 -30.91 7.60
CA ARG A 38 11.66 -30.69 8.66
C ARG A 38 11.48 -29.19 8.94
N PRO A 39 10.25 -28.73 9.23
CA PRO A 39 10.01 -27.37 9.69
C PRO A 39 10.79 -27.03 10.98
N LYS A 40 11.06 -25.73 11.20
CA LYS A 40 11.67 -25.26 12.45
C LYS A 40 10.76 -25.54 13.65
N LYS A 41 11.35 -25.73 14.84
CA LYS A 41 10.61 -25.96 16.09
C LYS A 41 9.50 -24.92 16.28
N GLY A 42 8.27 -25.38 16.52
CA GLY A 42 7.08 -24.53 16.69
C GLY A 42 6.38 -24.13 15.37
N ARG A 43 6.86 -24.62 14.22
CA ARG A 43 6.19 -24.52 12.92
C ARG A 43 5.93 -25.93 12.40
N HIS A 44 4.84 -26.07 11.66
CA HIS A 44 4.39 -27.32 11.05
C HIS A 44 4.17 -27.11 9.56
N TRP A 45 4.04 -28.16 8.75
CA TRP A 45 3.70 -27.99 7.34
C TRP A 45 2.31 -27.33 7.19
N ALA A 46 2.18 -26.41 6.23
CA ALA A 46 0.90 -25.75 5.97
C ALA A 46 -0.14 -26.69 5.35
N TYR A 47 0.30 -27.81 4.77
CA TYR A 47 -0.50 -28.77 4.02
C TYR A 47 -0.11 -30.23 4.38
N SER A 48 -1.00 -31.17 4.11
CA SER A 48 -0.73 -32.62 4.23
C SER A 48 0.33 -33.08 3.23
N ARG A 49 0.93 -34.24 3.47
CA ARG A 49 1.97 -34.83 2.62
C ARG A 49 1.50 -35.00 1.17
N GLU A 50 0.27 -35.44 0.98
CA GLU A 50 -0.36 -35.63 -0.34
C GLU A 50 -0.42 -34.31 -1.12
N LYS A 51 -0.87 -33.24 -0.46
CA LYS A 51 -0.99 -31.92 -1.07
C LYS A 51 0.37 -31.27 -1.35
N LEU A 52 1.38 -31.53 -0.50
CA LEU A 52 2.76 -31.13 -0.80
C LEU A 52 3.31 -31.87 -2.03
N ASN A 53 3.05 -33.17 -2.16
CA ASN A 53 3.47 -33.93 -3.34
C ASN A 53 2.77 -33.44 -4.61
N GLN A 54 1.46 -33.16 -4.55
CA GLN A 54 0.70 -32.62 -5.66
C GLN A 54 1.27 -31.25 -6.11
N THR A 55 1.44 -30.31 -5.17
CA THR A 55 1.99 -28.98 -5.48
C THR A 55 3.45 -29.01 -5.93
N PHE A 56 4.22 -30.02 -5.52
CA PHE A 56 5.55 -30.28 -6.04
C PHE A 56 5.51 -30.74 -7.51
N THR A 57 4.64 -31.68 -7.85
CA THR A 57 4.42 -32.15 -9.24
C THR A 57 3.92 -31.03 -10.15
N GLU A 58 3.09 -30.13 -9.62
CA GLU A 58 2.63 -28.92 -10.32
C GLU A 58 3.73 -27.85 -10.51
N GLY A 59 4.95 -28.09 -10.02
CA GLY A 59 6.06 -27.13 -10.15
C GLY A 59 5.90 -25.86 -9.31
N ARG A 60 4.99 -25.88 -8.32
CA ARG A 60 4.70 -24.74 -7.43
C ARG A 60 5.64 -24.67 -6.22
N ILE A 61 6.54 -25.62 -6.04
CA ILE A 61 7.51 -25.64 -4.93
C ILE A 61 8.93 -25.48 -5.47
N GLU A 62 9.72 -24.65 -4.80
CA GLU A 62 11.15 -24.44 -5.08
C GLU A 62 11.97 -24.75 -3.82
N PHE A 63 13.14 -25.36 -3.97
CA PHE A 63 14.07 -25.55 -2.85
C PHE A 63 15.05 -24.38 -2.78
N ARG A 64 15.20 -23.79 -1.58
CA ARG A 64 16.29 -22.85 -1.32
C ARG A 64 17.63 -23.58 -1.30
N SER A 65 18.73 -22.85 -1.45
CA SER A 65 20.10 -23.38 -1.22
C SER A 65 20.28 -23.99 0.17
N THR A 66 19.50 -23.52 1.16
CA THR A 66 19.47 -24.07 2.53
C THR A 66 18.66 -25.35 2.67
N GLY A 67 18.11 -25.90 1.57
CA GLY A 67 17.26 -27.09 1.56
C GLY A 67 15.80 -26.84 1.94
N MET A 68 15.43 -25.69 2.50
CA MET A 68 14.04 -25.42 2.90
C MET A 68 13.15 -25.17 1.66
N PRO A 69 12.04 -25.91 1.46
CA PRO A 69 11.13 -25.67 0.36
C PRO A 69 10.31 -24.39 0.58
N VAL A 70 10.02 -23.68 -0.50
CA VAL A 70 9.13 -22.51 -0.54
C VAL A 70 8.07 -22.66 -1.62
N TYR A 71 6.91 -22.04 -1.38
CA TYR A 71 5.81 -22.04 -2.33
C TYR A 71 5.94 -20.86 -3.30
N LYS A 72 5.75 -21.11 -4.60
CA LYS A 72 5.70 -20.08 -5.65
C LYS A 72 4.29 -19.53 -5.75
N ARG A 73 4.09 -18.28 -5.35
CA ARG A 73 2.81 -17.56 -5.54
C ARG A 73 2.90 -16.69 -6.78
N TYR A 74 2.23 -17.09 -7.85
CA TYR A 74 2.17 -16.30 -9.09
C TYR A 74 1.35 -15.01 -8.90
N LEU A 75 1.74 -13.94 -9.58
CA LEU A 75 1.10 -12.63 -9.47
C LEU A 75 -0.34 -12.65 -10.01
N GLY A 76 -0.57 -13.29 -11.16
CA GLY A 76 -1.89 -13.34 -11.80
C GLY A 76 -2.93 -14.22 -11.11
N GLU A 77 -2.52 -15.05 -10.13
CA GLU A 77 -3.42 -15.93 -9.37
C GLU A 77 -3.83 -15.33 -8.02
N GLN A 78 -3.23 -14.20 -7.62
CA GLN A 78 -3.57 -13.56 -6.36
C GLN A 78 -4.73 -12.59 -6.57
N PRO A 79 -5.86 -12.73 -5.83
CA PRO A 79 -6.84 -11.66 -5.78
C PRO A 79 -6.11 -10.43 -5.27
N GLY A 80 -6.13 -9.35 -6.05
CA GLY A 80 -5.54 -8.08 -5.66
C GLY A 80 -6.10 -7.62 -4.31
N VAL A 81 -5.45 -6.62 -3.71
CA VAL A 81 -6.02 -5.96 -2.54
C VAL A 81 -7.21 -5.12 -3.02
N ALA A 82 -8.34 -5.19 -2.32
CA ALA A 82 -9.48 -4.31 -2.59
C ALA A 82 -9.03 -2.85 -2.53
N LEU A 83 -9.49 -2.04 -3.47
CA LEU A 83 -9.17 -0.61 -3.53
C LEU A 83 -9.48 0.03 -2.18
N GLN A 84 -8.48 0.66 -1.56
CA GLN A 84 -8.62 1.35 -0.28
C GLN A 84 -8.90 2.84 -0.51
N ASP A 85 -9.52 3.51 0.45
CA ASP A 85 -9.80 4.96 0.40
C ASP A 85 -8.56 5.84 0.66
N ILE A 86 -7.35 5.28 0.58
CA ILE A 86 -6.09 5.96 0.90
C ILE A 86 -5.54 6.63 -0.36
N TRP A 87 -5.49 7.97 -0.36
CA TRP A 87 -4.94 8.75 -1.48
C TRP A 87 -3.44 8.97 -1.27
N SER A 88 -2.66 8.00 -1.71
CA SER A 88 -1.21 7.96 -1.48
C SER A 88 -0.40 8.97 -2.31
N ASP A 89 -1.00 9.54 -3.35
CA ASP A 89 -0.42 10.50 -4.30
C ASP A 89 -0.54 11.96 -3.84
N ILE A 90 -1.40 12.25 -2.86
CA ILE A 90 -1.68 13.61 -2.39
C ILE A 90 -1.13 13.76 -0.94
N ARG A 91 0.20 13.90 -0.76
CA ARG A 91 0.87 13.95 0.59
C ARG A 91 1.56 15.26 0.99
N LEU A 92 1.11 15.98 2.03
CA LEU A 92 1.60 17.35 2.32
C LEU A 92 2.87 17.25 3.14
N THR A 93 4.00 17.58 2.53
CA THR A 93 5.28 17.65 3.24
C THR A 93 5.50 19.07 3.75
N SER A 94 6.34 19.20 4.78
CA SER A 94 6.74 20.52 5.31
C SER A 94 7.47 21.38 4.28
N SER A 95 8.02 20.77 3.22
CA SER A 95 8.81 21.42 2.16
C SER A 95 8.00 21.72 0.89
N ASP A 96 6.68 21.48 0.90
CA ASP A 96 5.86 21.68 -0.30
C ASP A 96 5.73 23.16 -0.65
N LYS A 97 5.91 23.48 -1.94
CA LYS A 97 5.82 24.84 -2.50
C LYS A 97 4.45 25.49 -2.31
N GLU A 98 3.40 24.68 -2.13
CA GLU A 98 2.02 25.13 -1.90
C GLU A 98 1.80 25.64 -0.47
N ARG A 99 2.71 25.36 0.46
CA ARG A 99 2.51 25.61 1.90
C ARG A 99 2.52 27.10 2.22
N LEU A 100 1.42 27.61 2.76
CA LEU A 100 1.25 29.01 3.16
C LEU A 100 1.43 29.24 4.67
N GLY A 101 1.79 28.19 5.43
CA GLY A 101 1.97 28.25 6.89
C GLY A 101 0.68 28.02 7.69
N TYR A 102 -0.47 27.80 7.04
CA TYR A 102 -1.71 27.46 7.73
C TYR A 102 -1.68 26.02 8.29
N PRO A 103 -2.01 25.80 9.57
CA PRO A 103 -1.95 24.47 10.19
C PRO A 103 -2.84 23.42 9.52
N THR A 104 -4.00 23.81 9.01
CA THR A 104 -5.03 22.92 8.43
C THR A 104 -5.26 23.20 6.93
N GLN A 105 -4.20 23.56 6.21
CA GLN A 105 -4.29 23.84 4.78
C GLN A 105 -4.74 22.60 3.98
N LYS A 106 -5.82 22.76 3.19
CA LYS A 106 -6.25 21.78 2.19
C LYS A 106 -5.39 21.90 0.93
N ARG A 107 -5.11 20.75 0.33
CA ARG A 107 -4.26 20.57 -0.85
C ARG A 107 -4.96 20.88 -2.16
N LEU A 108 -4.30 21.57 -3.09
CA LEU A 108 -4.87 21.85 -4.41
C LEU A 108 -5.23 20.56 -5.16
N GLY A 109 -4.34 19.56 -5.18
CA GLY A 109 -4.62 18.27 -5.84
C GLY A 109 -5.79 17.50 -5.21
N LEU A 110 -6.06 17.72 -3.91
CA LEU A 110 -7.24 17.17 -3.24
C LEU A 110 -8.51 17.87 -3.73
N LEU A 111 -8.48 19.20 -3.77
CA LEU A 111 -9.61 20.02 -4.20
C LEU A 111 -9.94 19.80 -5.67
N GLU A 112 -8.94 19.74 -6.54
CA GLU A 112 -9.11 19.45 -7.97
C GLU A 112 -9.81 18.10 -8.19
N ARG A 113 -9.37 17.06 -7.47
CA ARG A 113 -10.01 15.73 -7.55
C ARG A 113 -11.47 15.78 -7.08
N ILE A 114 -11.76 16.46 -5.97
CA ILE A 114 -13.12 16.61 -5.45
C ILE A 114 -14.01 17.35 -6.46
N LEU A 115 -13.51 18.44 -7.05
CA LEU A 115 -14.23 19.25 -8.03
C LEU A 115 -14.54 18.45 -9.29
N VAL A 116 -13.53 17.80 -9.89
CA VAL A 116 -13.73 16.97 -11.10
C VAL A 116 -14.68 15.81 -10.83
N ALA A 117 -14.65 15.23 -9.64
CA ALA A 117 -15.53 14.12 -9.29
C ALA A 117 -16.98 14.55 -8.99
N SER A 118 -17.22 15.80 -8.57
CA SER A 118 -18.49 16.20 -7.96
C SER A 118 -19.20 17.35 -8.67
N THR A 119 -18.60 17.96 -9.70
CA THR A 119 -19.11 19.17 -10.36
C THR A 119 -18.85 19.18 -11.86
N ASN A 120 -19.66 19.95 -12.58
CA ASN A 120 -19.50 20.25 -14.00
C ASN A 120 -19.01 21.70 -14.22
N PRO A 121 -18.45 22.03 -15.41
CA PRO A 121 -18.12 23.40 -15.76
C PRO A 121 -19.35 24.32 -15.66
N GLY A 122 -19.23 25.38 -14.87
CA GLY A 122 -20.31 26.36 -14.62
C GLY A 122 -21.05 26.16 -13.29
N ASP A 123 -20.81 25.06 -12.58
CA ASP A 123 -21.39 24.85 -11.25
C ASP A 123 -20.80 25.81 -10.20
N VAL A 124 -21.64 26.25 -9.26
CA VAL A 124 -21.23 27.10 -8.14
C VAL A 124 -20.84 26.22 -6.96
N VAL A 125 -19.61 26.37 -6.48
CA VAL A 125 -19.08 25.61 -5.34
C VAL A 125 -18.93 26.50 -4.11
N LEU A 126 -19.50 26.07 -2.98
CA LEU A 126 -19.44 26.77 -1.70
C LEU A 126 -18.54 26.01 -0.71
N ASP A 127 -17.54 26.70 -0.17
CA ASP A 127 -16.79 26.25 1.02
C ASP A 127 -17.13 27.15 2.22
N PRO A 128 -18.06 26.75 3.10
CA PRO A 128 -18.49 27.55 4.24
C PRO A 128 -17.52 27.44 5.43
N PHE A 129 -16.38 26.74 5.29
CA PHE A 129 -15.40 26.52 6.35
C PHE A 129 -14.10 27.31 6.13
N ARG A 130 -14.15 28.38 5.32
CA ARG A 130 -13.01 29.27 5.09
C ARG A 130 -12.47 29.78 6.43
N MET A 131 -11.24 29.38 6.74
CA MET A 131 -10.68 29.46 8.09
C MET A 131 -10.58 30.90 8.64
N ILE A 132 -11.10 31.07 9.85
CA ILE A 132 -10.99 32.25 10.72
C ILE A 132 -9.53 32.71 10.83
N ARG A 133 -9.26 33.99 10.51
CA ARG A 133 -8.06 34.70 10.98
C ARG A 133 -8.16 34.81 12.50
N ARG A 134 -7.35 34.04 13.24
CA ARG A 134 -6.72 34.63 14.42
C ARG A 134 -5.42 35.22 13.94
N CYS A 135 -5.38 36.55 13.81
CA CYS A 135 -4.12 37.25 14.03
C CYS A 135 -3.63 36.80 15.40
N HIS A 136 -2.47 36.16 15.45
CA HIS A 136 -1.79 35.93 16.72
C HIS A 136 -1.62 37.31 17.37
N PRO A 137 -2.07 37.56 18.60
CA PRO A 137 -1.60 38.74 19.31
C PRO A 137 -0.11 38.50 19.52
N ASP A 138 0.71 39.32 18.86
CA ASP A 138 2.15 39.36 19.08
C ASP A 138 2.42 39.54 20.57
N THR A 139 2.67 38.44 21.27
CA THR A 139 3.29 38.48 22.59
C THR A 139 4.80 38.63 22.39
N ASP A 140 5.18 39.91 22.39
CA ASP A 140 6.33 40.45 23.12
C ASP A 140 7.73 40.28 22.49
N ARG A 141 8.26 41.37 21.92
CA ARG A 141 9.36 42.16 22.56
C ARG A 141 10.01 43.15 21.59
N LEU A 142 10.02 44.41 22.03
CA LEU A 142 11.17 45.34 22.02
C LEU A 142 12.03 45.34 20.75
N LYS A 143 11.66 46.20 19.79
CA LYS A 143 12.56 47.16 19.14
C LYS A 143 11.70 48.22 18.48
N GLY A 144 11.80 49.44 19.01
CA GLY A 144 11.00 50.57 18.56
C GLY A 144 11.30 50.90 17.11
N GLU A 145 10.25 50.92 16.30
CA GLU A 145 10.05 51.82 15.17
C GLU A 145 8.64 51.55 14.63
N LEU A 146 7.68 52.38 15.06
CA LEU A 146 6.34 52.41 14.48
C LEU A 146 6.38 53.26 13.21
N THR A 147 6.13 52.66 12.05
CA THR A 147 5.38 53.36 11.01
C THR A 147 4.18 52.49 10.59
N PRO A 148 2.95 53.03 10.60
CA PRO A 148 1.77 52.27 10.19
C PRO A 148 1.62 52.34 8.67
N HIS A 149 1.69 51.18 8.00
CA HIS A 149 1.14 51.04 6.66
C HIS A 149 -0.33 50.57 6.77
N PRO A 150 -1.31 51.35 6.29
CA PRO A 150 -2.68 50.89 6.22
C PRO A 150 -2.83 49.93 5.04
N CYS A 151 -3.09 48.65 5.34
CA CYS A 151 -3.69 47.75 4.37
C CYS A 151 -5.11 48.22 4.09
N LEU A 152 -5.31 48.93 2.98
CA LEU A 152 -6.63 49.21 2.42
C LEU A 152 -7.26 47.91 1.94
N GLY A 153 -8.58 47.79 2.18
CA GLY A 153 -9.41 46.62 1.90
C GLY A 153 -9.79 46.44 0.44
#